data_AF-A0A3A4NGQ2-F1
#
_entry.id   AF-A0A3A4NGQ2-F1
#
_cell.length_a   1.000
_cell.length_b   1.000
_cell.length_c   1.000
_cell.angle_alpha   90.00
_cell.angle_beta   90.00
_cell.angle_gamma   90.00
#
_symmetry.space_group_name_H-M   'P 1'
#
loop_
_entity.id
_entity.type
_entity.pdbx_description
1 polymer ?
#
loop_
_entity_poly.entity_id
_entity_poly.type
_entity_poly.pdbx_seq_one_letter_code
_entity_poly.pdbx_strand_id
1 'polypeptide(L)' 'MSTCHDMKKGEIFVCEDCGIELQVIKECANIHKSSGECGCHPSSDPCTFSCCGKSLIKKES' A
#
# COMPACT_ATOMS: atom_id res chain seq x y z
N MET A 1 6.80 -5.27 -0.84
CA MET A 1 6.18 -4.46 0.23
C MET A 1 5.10 -3.63 -0.42
N SER A 2 3.89 -3.60 0.14
CA SER A 2 2.77 -2.90 -0.47
C SER A 2 2.91 -1.40 -0.20
N THR A 3 3.31 -0.64 -1.21
CA THR A 3 3.47 0.81 -1.11
C THR A 3 2.23 1.53 -1.64
N CYS A 4 2.01 2.79 -1.22
CA CYS A 4 0.89 3.57 -1.72
C CYS A 4 0.93 3.84 -3.25
N HIS A 5 2.08 3.64 -3.91
CA HIS A 5 2.23 3.72 -5.37
C HIS A 5 1.79 2.45 -6.08
N ASP A 6 1.85 1.30 -5.42
CA ASP A 6 1.46 0.02 -6.02
C ASP A 6 -0.05 -0.26 -5.84
N MET A 7 -0.69 0.47 -4.92
CA MET A 7 -2.09 0.30 -4.53
C MET A 7 -3.04 1.12 -5.41
N LYS A 8 -3.77 0.45 -6.31
CA LYS A 8 -4.74 1.07 -7.21
C LYS A 8 -6.15 1.03 -6.64
N LYS A 9 -6.95 2.04 -6.99
CA LYS A 9 -8.36 2.10 -6.57
C LYS A 9 -9.11 0.82 -6.97
N GLY A 10 -9.82 0.24 -6.00
CA GLY A 10 -10.61 -0.98 -6.16
C GLY A 10 -9.86 -2.27 -5.80
N GLU A 11 -8.53 -2.24 -5.70
CA GLU A 11 -7.76 -3.40 -5.25
C GLU A 11 -8.02 -3.70 -3.77
N ILE A 12 -7.98 -4.99 -3.42
CA ILE A 12 -8.13 -5.48 -2.05
C ILE A 12 -6.81 -6.11 -1.62
N PHE A 13 -6.36 -5.75 -0.42
CA PHE A 13 -5.15 -6.26 0.21
C PHE A 13 -5.52 -6.98 1.51
N VAL A 14 -4.94 -8.15 1.73
CA VAL A 14 -5.32 -9.04 2.84
C VAL A 14 -4.11 -9.31 3.72
N CYS A 15 -4.34 -9.34 5.03
CA CYS A 15 -3.39 -9.94 5.97
C CYS A 15 -3.74 -11.42 6.13
N GLU A 16 -2.82 -12.30 5.73
CA GLU A 16 -3.03 -13.75 5.82
C GLU A 16 -3.00 -14.27 7.27
N ASP A 17 -2.47 -13.51 8.23
CA ASP A 17 -2.40 -13.92 9.65
C ASP A 17 -3.70 -13.64 10.42
N CYS A 18 -4.30 -12.46 10.24
CA CYS A 18 -5.50 -12.05 11.00
C CYS A 18 -6.77 -12.00 10.14
N GLY A 19 -6.65 -12.09 8.82
CA GLY A 19 -7.78 -12.08 7.89
C GLY A 19 -8.36 -10.70 7.59
N ILE A 20 -7.73 -9.60 8.01
CA ILE A 20 -8.22 -8.24 7.68
C ILE A 20 -8.10 -7.98 6.18
N GLU A 21 -9.12 -7.36 5.60
CA GLU A 21 -9.13 -6.92 4.21
C GLU A 21 -9.15 -5.38 4.13
N LEU A 22 -8.29 -4.82 3.28
CA LEU A 22 -8.15 -3.40 3.03
C LEU A 22 -8.45 -3.12 1.57
N GLN A 23 -9.53 -2.39 1.30
CA GLN A 23 -9.86 -1.94 -0.04
C GLN A 23 -9.31 -0.54 -0.28
N VAL A 24 -8.63 -0.35 -1.41
CA VAL A 24 -8.17 0.96 -1.85
C VAL A 24 -9.37 1.74 -2.39
N ILE A 25 -9.99 2.59 -1.57
CA ILE A 25 -11.11 3.44 -2.00
C ILE A 25 -10.65 4.68 -2.79
N LYS A 26 -9.40 5.10 -2.59
CA LYS A 26 -8.75 6.23 -3.25
C LYS A 26 -7.24 5.98 -3.34
N GLU A 27 -6.68 6.11 -4.54
CA GLU A 27 -5.24 5.92 -4.78
C GLU A 27 -4.40 7.13 -4.38
N CYS A 28 -3.09 6.93 -4.22
CA CYS A 28 -2.15 8.01 -3.96
C CYS A 28 -2.13 9.00 -5.12
N ALA A 29 -2.21 10.30 -4.83
CA ALA A 29 -2.15 11.35 -5.85
C ALA A 29 -0.81 11.39 -6.61
N ASN A 30 0.24 10.77 -6.08
CA ASN A 30 1.57 10.72 -6.68
C ASN A 30 1.89 9.34 -7.30
N ILE A 31 0.91 8.49 -7.58
CA ILE A 31 1.12 7.13 -8.13
C ILE A 31 2.01 7.09 -9.38
N HIS A 32 2.02 8.16 -10.18
CA HIS A 32 2.83 8.29 -11.40
C HIS A 32 4.25 8.82 -11.17
N LYS A 33 4.61 9.18 -9.93
CA LYS A 33 5.94 9.68 -9.58
C LYS A 33 6.81 8.55 -9.03
N SER A 34 8.12 8.74 -9.05
CA SER A 34 9.03 7.79 -8.42
C SER A 34 8.86 7.80 -6.88
N SER A 35 9.11 6.67 -6.22
CA SER A 35 8.94 6.56 -4.75
C SER A 35 9.81 7.53 -3.94
N GLY A 36 10.92 8.02 -4.52
CA GLY A 36 11.77 9.06 -3.94
C GLY A 36 11.21 10.48 -4.04
N GLU A 37 10.15 10.68 -4.84
CA GLU A 37 9.46 11.97 -5.03
C GLU A 37 8.07 12.00 -4.37
N CYS A 38 7.65 10.94 -3.67
CA CYS A 38 6.44 10.97 -2.86
C CYS A 38 6.70 11.87 -1.65
N GLY A 39 6.23 13.12 -1.68
CA GLY A 39 6.22 14.04 -0.53
C GLY A 39 5.28 13.61 0.62
N CYS A 40 5.00 12.31 0.71
CA CYS A 40 4.01 11.68 1.57
C CYS A 40 4.58 11.37 2.96
N HIS A 41 5.90 11.49 3.12
CA HIS A 41 6.69 11.27 4.33
C HIS A 41 8.05 11.96 4.20
N PRO A 42 8.72 12.29 5.32
CA PRO A 42 10.11 12.72 5.30
C PRO A 42 10.94 11.63 4.59
N SER A 43 11.85 12.07 3.71
CA SER A 43 12.47 11.32 2.61
C SER A 43 13.24 10.04 2.95
N SER A 44 13.18 9.56 4.19
CA SER A 44 13.95 8.43 4.71
C SER A 44 13.12 7.17 4.99
N ASP A 45 11.81 7.28 5.16
CA ASP A 45 10.95 6.12 5.44
C ASP A 45 10.11 5.72 4.22
N PRO A 46 10.16 4.45 3.79
CA PRO A 46 9.36 3.97 2.67
C PRO A 46 7.88 3.92 3.06
N CYS A 47 7.00 4.46 2.20
CA CYS A 47 5.54 4.30 2.32
C CYS A 47 5.20 2.80 2.25
N THR A 48 5.00 2.14 3.40
CA THR A 48 4.68 0.72 3.43
C THR A 48 3.48 0.47 4.34
N PHE A 49 2.56 -0.36 3.88
CA PHE A 49 1.44 -0.84 4.69
C PHE A 49 1.76 -2.23 5.22
N SER A 50 1.66 -2.40 6.53
CA SER A 50 1.88 -3.67 7.22
C SER A 50 0.77 -3.96 8.22
N CYS A 51 0.50 -5.25 8.43
CA CYS A 51 -0.39 -5.77 9.44
C CYS A 51 0.24 -7.02 10.05
N CYS A 52 0.13 -7.19 11.38
CA CYS A 52 0.76 -8.31 12.10
C CYS A 52 2.29 -8.44 11.87
N GLY A 53 2.97 -7.33 11.60
CA GLY A 53 4.41 -7.31 11.32
C GLY A 53 4.80 -7.81 9.92
N LYS A 54 3.83 -8.09 9.04
CA LYS A 54 4.06 -8.50 7.64
C LYS A 54 3.43 -7.50 6.67
N SER A 55 3.92 -7.48 5.43
CA SER A 55 3.26 -6.74 4.34
C SER A 55 1.94 -7.40 3.97
N LEU A 56 0.95 -6.59 3.61
CA LEU A 56 -0.33 -7.09 3.09
C LEU A 56 -0.16 -7.66 1.68
N ILE A 57 -0.92 -8.69 1.32
CA ILE A 57 -0.87 -9.33 0.00
C ILE A 57 -2.07 -8.87 -0.83
N LYS A 58 -1.85 -8.51 -2.10
CA LYS A 58 -2.95 -8.19 -3.02
C LYS A 58 -3.78 -9.45 -3.27
N LYS A 59 -5.08 -9.37 -3.02
CA LYS A 59 -6.05 -10.42 -3.33
C LYS A 59 -6.30 -10.41 -4.84
N GLU A 60 -5.82 -11.43 -5.54
CA GLU A 60 -6.22 -11.65 -6.93
C GLU A 60 -7.68 -12.10 -6.94
N SER A 61 -8.48 -11.46 -7.81
CA SER A 61 -9.92 -11.67 -7.95
C SER A 61 -10.22 -12.70 -9.02
#